data_AF-A0A1I7K7H9-F1
#
_entry.id   AF-A0A1I7K7H9-F1
#
_cell.length_a   1.000
_cell.length_b   1.000
_cell.length_c   1.000
_cell.angle_alpha   90.00
_cell.angle_beta   90.00
_cell.angle_gamma   90.00
#
_symmetry.space_group_name_H-M   'P 1'
#
loop_
_entity.id
_entity.type
_entity.pdbx_description
1 polymer ?
#
loop_
_entity_poly.entity_id
_entity_poly.type
_entity_poly.pdbx_seq_one_letter_code
_entity_poly.pdbx_strand_id
1 'polypeptide(L)'
;MHRIAPLAAVAGLAVLLGGCPGREALDLTARPAIPAPPADLAGCFARAFPEIPDRAFGRAEAVRIIADAKLLDRAKAACGGRALSWITDVRAEYGRP
;
A
#
# COMPACT_ATOMS: atom_id res chain seq x y z
N MET A 1 -43.42 45.86 -2.25
CA MET A 1 -42.46 45.06 -3.06
C MET A 1 -41.95 43.86 -2.25
N HIS A 2 -42.79 42.86 -1.93
CA HIS A 2 -42.41 41.76 -1.02
C HIS A 2 -42.97 40.39 -1.48
N ARG A 3 -42.62 39.92 -2.69
CA ARG A 3 -43.01 38.58 -3.15
C ARG A 3 -41.91 37.82 -3.91
N ILE A 4 -40.64 38.21 -3.75
CA ILE A 4 -39.51 37.59 -4.47
C ILE A 4 -38.76 36.57 -3.59
N ALA A 5 -38.93 36.63 -2.27
CA ALA A 5 -38.22 35.78 -1.31
C ALA A 5 -38.51 34.26 -1.37
N PRO A 6 -39.76 33.77 -1.62
CA PRO A 6 -40.02 32.34 -1.48
C PRO A 6 -39.47 31.50 -2.64
N LEU A 7 -39.29 32.08 -3.83
CA LEU A 7 -38.81 31.38 -5.01
C LEU A 7 -37.30 31.07 -4.95
N ALA A 8 -36.50 31.99 -4.40
CA ALA A 8 -35.06 31.79 -4.24
C ALA A 8 -34.74 30.70 -3.21
N ALA A 9 -35.52 30.62 -2.13
CA ALA A 9 -35.34 29.61 -1.08
C ALA A 9 -35.64 28.19 -1.58
N VAL A 10 -36.67 28.01 -2.42
CA VAL A 10 -37.06 26.70 -2.97
C VAL A 10 -36.03 26.22 -4.01
N ALA A 11 -35.49 27.13 -4.83
CA ALA A 11 -34.44 26.79 -5.79
C ALA A 11 -33.12 26.38 -5.10
N GLY A 12 -32.74 27.07 -4.02
CA GLY A 12 -31.55 26.71 -3.22
C GLY A 12 -31.68 25.34 -2.54
N LEU A 13 -32.88 25.01 -2.04
CA LEU A 13 -33.14 23.71 -1.41
C LEU A 13 -33.10 22.55 -2.43
N ALA A 14 -33.59 22.77 -3.66
CA ALA A 14 -33.58 21.75 -4.71
C ALA A 14 -32.16 21.42 -5.21
N VAL A 15 -31.25 22.39 -5.26
CA VAL A 15 -29.84 22.16 -5.61
C VAL A 15 -29.09 21.41 -4.50
N LEU A 16 -29.41 21.69 -3.24
CA LEU A 16 -28.82 21.00 -2.08
C LEU A 16 -29.32 19.55 -1.94
N LEU A 17 -30.56 19.27 -2.35
CA LEU A 17 -31.16 17.92 -2.28
C LEU A 17 -30.89 17.08 -3.55
N GLY A 18 -30.72 17.72 -4.71
CA GLY A 18 -30.42 17.05 -5.99
C GLY A 18 -28.95 16.70 -6.21
N GLY A 19 -28.06 17.15 -5.32
CA GLY A 19 -26.61 16.91 -5.39
C GLY A 19 -26.14 15.57 -4.82
N CYS A 20 -27.03 14.74 -4.26
CA CYS A 20 -26.66 13.39 -3.86
C CYS A 20 -26.49 12.52 -5.11
N PRO A 21 -25.28 12.01 -5.44
CA PRO A 21 -25.18 10.98 -6.46
C PRO A 21 -26.10 9.83 -6.03
N GLY A 22 -27.01 9.42 -6.92
CA GLY A 22 -27.92 8.31 -6.65
C GLY A 22 -27.11 7.07 -6.24
N ARG A 23 -27.68 6.19 -5.40
CA ARG A 23 -27.02 4.94 -4.97
C ARG A 23 -26.46 4.10 -6.15
N GLU A 24 -27.04 4.24 -7.34
CA GLU A 24 -26.57 3.60 -8.58
C GLU A 24 -25.24 4.17 -9.11
N ALA A 25 -24.88 5.42 -8.77
CA ALA A 25 -23.58 6.00 -9.11
C ALA A 25 -22.45 5.55 -8.17
N LEU A 26 -22.79 4.94 -7.03
CA LEU A 26 -21.84 4.29 -6.14
C LEU A 26 -21.75 2.81 -6.53
N ASP A 27 -20.97 2.51 -7.57
CA ASP A 27 -20.60 1.13 -7.84
C ASP A 27 -19.65 0.65 -6.73
N LEU A 28 -20.23 0.04 -5.69
CA LEU A 28 -19.48 -0.56 -4.58
C LEU A 28 -18.76 -1.85 -4.98
N THR A 29 -18.99 -2.35 -6.21
CA THR A 29 -18.31 -3.51 -6.79
C THR A 29 -17.13 -3.13 -7.67
N ALA A 30 -17.08 -1.88 -8.14
CA ALA A 30 -15.91 -1.30 -8.81
C ALA A 30 -14.74 -1.26 -7.83
N ARG A 31 -13.95 -2.33 -7.82
CA ARG A 31 -12.67 -2.33 -7.11
C ARG A 31 -11.72 -1.39 -7.87
N PRO A 32 -11.13 -0.39 -7.20
CA PRO A 32 -10.09 0.41 -7.85
C PRO A 32 -8.97 -0.52 -8.31
N ALA A 33 -8.44 -0.25 -9.50
CA ALA A 33 -7.26 -0.94 -10.00
C ALA A 33 -6.06 -0.52 -9.13
N ILE A 34 -5.71 -1.37 -8.17
CA ILE A 34 -4.54 -1.14 -7.30
C ILE A 34 -3.28 -1.26 -8.16
N PRO A 35 -2.31 -0.32 -8.02
CA PRO A 35 -1.05 -0.42 -8.74
C PRO A 35 -0.34 -1.73 -8.39
N ALA A 36 0.43 -2.28 -9.34
CA ALA A 36 1.23 -3.46 -9.05
C ALA A 36 2.33 -3.13 -8.01
N PRO A 37 2.75 -4.10 -7.18
CA PRO A 37 3.92 -3.93 -6.34
C PRO A 37 5.20 -3.76 -7.19
N PRO A 38 6.25 -3.10 -6.67
CA PRO A 38 7.52 -2.98 -7.38
C PRO A 38 8.08 -4.34 -7.83
N ALA A 39 8.45 -4.45 -9.10
CA ALA A 39 8.79 -5.72 -9.75
C ALA A 39 10.03 -6.41 -9.15
N ASP A 40 10.92 -5.65 -8.52
CA ASP A 40 12.16 -6.13 -7.92
C ASP A 40 11.96 -6.80 -6.55
N LEU A 41 10.81 -6.59 -5.89
CA LEU A 41 10.56 -7.12 -4.54
C LEU A 41 10.60 -8.65 -4.52
N ALA A 42 10.01 -9.31 -5.53
CA ALA A 42 10.01 -10.77 -5.62
C ALA A 42 11.45 -11.33 -5.67
N GLY A 43 12.30 -10.73 -6.51
CA GLY A 43 13.71 -11.10 -6.61
C GLY A 43 14.49 -10.81 -5.33
N CYS A 44 14.14 -9.74 -4.61
CA CYS A 44 14.82 -9.40 -3.37
C CYS A 44 14.57 -10.42 -2.25
N PHE A 45 13.35 -10.96 -2.15
CA PHE A 45 13.03 -11.94 -1.13
C PHE A 45 13.43 -13.37 -1.49
N ALA A 46 13.68 -13.67 -2.77
CA ALA A 46 14.01 -15.00 -3.27
C ALA A 46 15.32 -15.60 -2.70
N ARG A 47 16.29 -14.77 -2.32
CA ARG A 47 17.56 -15.27 -1.75
C ARG A 47 17.34 -15.87 -0.36
N ALA A 48 17.77 -17.11 -0.17
CA ALA A 48 17.79 -17.78 1.13
C ALA A 48 19.01 -17.35 1.96
N PHE A 49 18.85 -17.41 3.29
CA PHE A 49 19.98 -17.26 4.20
C PHE A 49 20.94 -18.45 4.05
N PRO A 50 22.25 -18.25 4.30
CA PRO A 50 23.21 -19.35 4.28
C PRO A 50 22.85 -20.39 5.35
N GLU A 51 22.95 -21.66 4.99
CA GLU A 51 22.74 -22.78 5.91
C GLU A 51 23.96 -22.96 6.81
N ILE A 52 23.72 -23.45 8.04
CA ILE A 52 24.80 -23.87 8.94
C ILE A 52 25.23 -25.28 8.51
N PRO A 53 26.51 -25.52 8.19
CA PRO A 53 26.98 -26.83 7.78
C PRO A 53 26.76 -27.88 8.87
N ASP A 54 26.27 -29.06 8.48
CA ASP A 54 26.17 -30.24 9.36
C ASP A 54 27.52 -30.97 9.48
N ARG A 55 28.56 -30.21 9.78
CA ARG A 55 29.92 -30.70 10.02
C ARG A 55 30.66 -29.75 10.94
N ALA A 56 31.76 -30.21 11.52
CA ALA A 56 32.67 -29.30 12.22
C ALA A 56 33.21 -28.23 11.25
N PHE A 57 33.20 -26.98 11.71
CA PHE A 57 33.78 -25.84 11.00
C PHE A 57 34.56 -24.94 11.94
N GLY A 58 35.60 -24.31 11.40
CA GLY A 58 36.46 -23.40 12.16
C GLY A 58 35.90 -21.98 12.26
N ARG A 59 36.52 -21.18 13.12
CA ARG A 59 36.16 -19.76 13.34
C ARG A 59 36.11 -18.94 12.04
N ALA A 60 37.06 -19.13 11.13
CA ALA A 60 37.10 -18.36 9.88
C ALA A 60 35.88 -18.65 8.99
N GLU A 61 35.43 -19.90 8.95
CA GLU A 61 34.22 -20.28 8.23
C GLU A 61 32.97 -19.73 8.90
N ALA A 62 32.87 -19.82 10.22
CA ALA A 62 31.78 -19.23 11.00
C ALA A 62 31.61 -17.72 10.72
N VAL A 63 32.73 -16.97 10.71
CA VAL A 63 32.71 -15.53 10.45
C VAL A 63 32.19 -15.21 9.05
N ARG A 64 32.54 -15.99 8.03
CA ARG A 64 32.03 -15.79 6.66
C ARG A 64 30.52 -16.02 6.58
N ILE A 65 30.03 -17.12 7.15
CA ILE A 65 28.58 -17.44 7.18
C ILE A 65 27.80 -16.29 7.85
N ILE A 66 28.29 -15.80 8.99
CA ILE A 66 27.66 -14.69 9.71
C ILE A 66 27.71 -13.40 8.90
N ALA A 67 28.84 -13.10 8.24
CA ALA A 67 28.96 -11.90 7.42
C ALA A 67 27.98 -11.92 6.24
N ASP A 68 27.90 -13.05 5.53
CA ASP A 68 26.99 -13.24 4.40
C ASP A 68 25.52 -13.14 4.84
N ALA A 69 25.18 -13.77 5.97
CA ALA A 69 23.85 -13.65 6.56
C ALA A 69 23.49 -12.19 6.90
N LYS A 70 24.40 -11.45 7.53
CA LYS A 70 24.17 -10.03 7.89
C LYS A 70 24.01 -9.13 6.67
N LEU A 71 24.77 -9.37 5.61
CA LEU A 71 24.62 -8.62 4.36
C LEU A 71 23.25 -8.89 3.73
N LEU A 72 22.83 -10.15 3.72
CA LEU A 72 21.51 -10.51 3.21
C LEU A 72 20.37 -9.93 4.05
N ASP A 73 20.49 -9.95 5.39
CA ASP A 73 19.52 -9.37 6.30
C ASP A 73 19.29 -7.87 6.02
N ARG A 74 20.39 -7.11 5.88
CA ARG A 74 20.31 -5.69 5.51
C ARG A 74 19.66 -5.46 4.15
N ALA A 75 19.97 -6.30 3.16
CA ALA A 75 19.36 -6.22 1.84
C ALA A 75 17.84 -6.48 1.91
N LYS A 76 17.42 -7.51 2.66
CA LYS A 76 15.99 -7.82 2.88
C LYS A 76 15.28 -6.72 3.66
N ALA A 77 15.91 -6.12 4.66
CA ALA A 77 15.36 -4.99 5.41
C ALA A 77 15.11 -3.77 4.50
N ALA A 78 16.05 -3.45 3.61
CA ALA A 78 15.86 -2.36 2.64
C ALA A 78 14.69 -2.64 1.68
N CYS A 79 14.51 -3.89 1.25
CA CYS A 79 13.36 -4.28 0.44
C CYS A 79 12.04 -4.26 1.21
N GLY A 80 12.05 -4.67 2.48
CA GLY A 80 10.92 -4.54 3.39
C GLY A 80 10.49 -3.09 3.56
N GLY A 81 11.44 -2.17 3.71
CA GLY A 81 11.15 -0.74 3.76
C GLY A 81 10.43 -0.22 2.52
N ARG A 82 10.90 -0.60 1.32
CA ARG A 82 10.21 -0.24 0.06
C ARG A 82 8.83 -0.86 -0.05
N ALA A 83 8.67 -2.13 0.33
CA ALA A 83 7.39 -2.80 0.33
C ALA A 83 6.38 -2.11 1.28
N LEU A 84 6.82 -1.74 2.48
CA LEU A 84 5.99 -1.02 3.45
C LEU A 84 5.60 0.37 2.97
N SER A 85 6.52 1.10 2.33
CA SER A 85 6.21 2.39 1.70
C SER A 85 5.10 2.22 0.67
N TRP A 86 5.27 1.28 -0.27
CA TRP A 86 4.27 1.01 -1.30
C TRP A 86 2.90 0.61 -0.70
N ILE A 87 2.86 -0.24 0.33
CA ILE A 87 1.61 -0.60 1.02
C ILE A 87 0.96 0.63 1.66
N THR A 88 1.78 1.49 2.27
CA THR A 88 1.30 2.71 2.93
C THR A 88 0.70 3.68 1.91
N ASP A 89 1.37 3.89 0.78
CA ASP A 89 0.90 4.75 -0.30
C ASP A 89 -0.40 4.21 -0.92
N VAL A 90 -0.46 2.90 -1.18
CA VAL A 90 -1.68 2.24 -1.68
C VAL A 90 -2.83 2.37 -0.67
N ARG A 91 -2.56 2.20 0.63
CA ARG A 91 -3.58 2.34 1.66
C ARG A 91 -4.06 3.78 1.80
N ALA A 92 -3.18 4.76 1.66
CA ALA A 92 -3.54 6.18 1.73
C ALA A 92 -4.45 6.58 0.56
N GLU A 93 -4.18 6.09 -0.65
CA GLU A 93 -4.92 6.44 -1.86
C GLU A 93 -6.21 5.62 -2.03
N TYR A 94 -6.16 4.31 -1.75
CA TYR A 94 -7.23 3.36 -2.09
C TYR A 94 -7.90 2.71 -0.87
N GLY A 95 -7.39 2.95 0.33
CA GLY A 95 -7.96 2.40 1.57
C GLY A 95 -9.29 3.05 1.92
N ARG A 96 -10.15 2.31 2.64
CA ARG A 96 -11.34 2.91 3.25
C ARG A 96 -10.93 3.78 4.45
N PRO A 97 -11.63 4.91 4.67
CA PRO A 97 -11.49 5.70 5.89
C PRO A 97 -11.87 4.91 7.14
#